data_AF-A0A4Q2X3U5-F1
#
_entry.id   AF-A0A4Q2X3U5-F1
#
_cell.length_a   1.000
_cell.length_b   1.000
_cell.length_c   1.000
_cell.angle_alpha   90.00
_cell.angle_beta   90.00
_cell.angle_gamma   90.00
#
_symmetry.space_group_name_H-M   'P 1'
#
loop_
_entity.id
_entity.type
_entity.pdbx_description
1 polymer ?
#
loop_
_entity_poly.entity_id
_entity_poly.type
_entity_poly.pdbx_seq_one_letter_code
_entity_poly.pdbx_strand_id
1 'polypeptide(L)'
;MNLNPKWRRRVFRIFPAAVLAAVLGWFALPFAVPVPAGLSKDPAASPVLLDRHGDPILHLTLPDSSRAAPVPLEQIPVDLIACTIAAEDKRFYQHGG
;
A
#
# COMPACT_ATOMS: atom_id res chain seq x y z
N MET A 1 -50.14 -0.64 -1.25
CA MET A 1 -49.78 0.74 -1.66
C MET A 1 -49.34 0.71 -3.13
N ASN A 2 -50.23 1.01 -4.08
CA ASN A 2 -49.95 0.92 -5.51
C ASN A 2 -49.18 2.18 -5.97
N LEU A 3 -47.87 2.04 -6.23
CA LEU A 3 -47.03 3.13 -6.71
C LEU A 3 -47.39 3.49 -8.16
N ASN A 4 -47.58 4.79 -8.43
CA ASN A 4 -47.88 5.35 -9.75
C ASN A 4 -46.85 4.86 -10.81
N PRO A 5 -47.29 4.37 -11.99
CA PRO A 5 -46.40 3.76 -12.99
C PRO A 5 -45.31 4.71 -13.52
N LYS A 6 -45.54 6.03 -13.51
CA LYS A 6 -44.52 7.03 -13.88
C LYS A 6 -43.41 7.13 -12.81
N TRP A 7 -43.78 6.94 -11.54
CA TRP A 7 -42.86 6.95 -10.40
C TRP A 7 -42.04 5.66 -10.36
N ARG A 8 -42.65 4.50 -10.65
CA ARG A 8 -41.91 3.23 -10.86
C ARG A 8 -40.84 3.37 -11.93
N ARG A 9 -41.14 3.96 -13.09
CA ARG A 9 -40.15 4.13 -14.19
C ARG A 9 -38.98 5.06 -13.83
N ARG A 10 -39.20 6.10 -13.02
CA ARG A 10 -38.12 6.97 -12.54
C ARG A 10 -37.25 6.28 -11.49
N VAL A 11 -37.86 5.60 -10.52
CA VAL A 11 -37.12 4.83 -9.50
C VAL A 11 -36.27 3.74 -10.16
N PHE A 12 -36.81 3.01 -11.14
CA PHE A 12 -36.07 2.00 -11.91
C PHE A 12 -34.90 2.56 -12.73
N ARG A 13 -34.90 3.85 -13.07
CA ARG A 13 -33.79 4.51 -13.79
C ARG A 13 -32.77 5.15 -12.86
N ILE A 14 -33.21 5.72 -11.75
CA ILE A 14 -32.34 6.42 -10.79
C ILE A 14 -31.59 5.43 -9.91
N PHE A 15 -32.22 4.33 -9.53
CA PHE A 15 -31.61 3.31 -8.68
C PHE A 15 -30.28 2.74 -9.24
N PRO A 16 -30.20 2.26 -10.49
CA PRO A 16 -28.93 1.74 -11.02
C PRO A 16 -27.86 2.83 -11.14
N ALA A 17 -28.23 4.07 -11.45
CA ALA A 17 -27.28 5.18 -11.50
C ALA A 17 -26.73 5.52 -10.10
N ALA A 18 -27.59 5.51 -9.07
CA ALA A 18 -27.18 5.73 -7.69
C ALA A 18 -26.28 4.60 -7.18
N VAL A 19 -26.60 3.33 -7.51
CA VAL A 19 -25.76 2.18 -7.18
C VAL A 19 -24.40 2.29 -7.87
N LEU A 20 -24.37 2.63 -9.16
CA LEU A 20 -23.12 2.82 -9.89
C LEU A 20 -22.27 3.94 -9.28
N ALA A 21 -22.88 5.08 -8.95
CA ALA A 21 -22.19 6.18 -8.31
C ALA A 21 -21.63 5.79 -6.92
N ALA A 22 -22.38 4.99 -6.15
CA ALA A 22 -21.91 4.49 -4.85
C ALA A 22 -20.74 3.53 -5.00
N VAL A 23 -20.79 2.61 -5.98
CA VAL A 23 -19.70 1.67 -6.27
C VAL A 23 -18.44 2.43 -6.72
N LEU A 24 -18.57 3.35 -7.67
CA LEU A 24 -17.46 4.18 -8.13
C LEU A 24 -16.89 5.02 -7.00
N GLY A 25 -17.75 5.62 -6.17
CA GLY A 25 -17.35 6.37 -4.99
C GLY A 25 -16.56 5.52 -3.99
N TRP A 26 -17.01 4.29 -3.72
CA TRP A 26 -16.31 3.37 -2.83
C TRP A 26 -14.90 3.05 -3.30
N PHE A 27 -14.72 2.78 -4.60
CA PHE A 27 -13.40 2.49 -5.18
C PHE A 27 -12.54 3.75 -5.39
N ALA A 28 -13.14 4.94 -5.53
CA ALA A 28 -12.41 6.20 -5.69
C ALA A 28 -11.96 6.80 -4.34
N LEU A 29 -12.65 6.48 -3.24
CA LEU A 29 -12.40 7.08 -1.92
C LEU A 29 -10.96 6.92 -1.40
N PRO A 30 -10.26 5.78 -1.58
CA PRO A 30 -8.86 5.65 -1.17
C PRO A 30 -7.93 6.67 -1.83
N PHE A 31 -8.22 7.09 -3.06
CA PHE A 31 -7.41 8.07 -3.81
C PHE A 31 -7.60 9.51 -3.31
N ALA A 32 -8.60 9.78 -2.46
CA ALA A 32 -8.78 11.08 -1.82
C ALA A 32 -7.86 11.25 -0.59
N VAL A 33 -7.21 10.18 -0.13
CA VAL A 33 -6.28 10.21 1.00
C VAL A 33 -4.85 10.35 0.46
N PRO A 34 -4.08 11.38 0.87
CA PRO A 34 -2.72 11.53 0.40
C PRO A 34 -1.84 10.39 0.91
N VAL A 35 -0.91 9.94 0.07
CA VAL A 35 0.10 8.95 0.47
C VAL A 35 0.95 9.54 1.61
N PRO A 36 1.15 8.82 2.73
CA PRO A 36 2.03 9.25 3.80
C PRO A 36 3.41 9.66 3.27
N ALA A 37 3.90 10.85 3.65
CA ALA A 37 5.14 11.41 3.12
C ALA A 37 6.39 10.53 3.34
N GLY A 38 6.34 9.59 4.29
CA GLY A 38 7.41 8.62 4.53
C GLY A 38 7.52 7.53 3.46
N LEU A 39 6.43 7.22 2.76
CA LEU A 39 6.41 6.22 1.68
C LEU A 39 6.92 6.78 0.34
N SER A 40 6.90 8.11 0.18
CA SER A 40 7.40 8.79 -1.02
C SER A 40 8.90 9.08 -0.98
N LYS A 41 9.58 8.78 0.14
CA LYS A 41 11.01 9.01 0.31
C LYS A 41 11.75 7.69 0.20
N ASP A 42 12.95 7.74 -0.36
CA ASP A 42 13.82 6.58 -0.33
C ASP A 42 14.10 6.19 1.14
N PRO A 43 14.07 4.89 1.46
CA PRO A 43 14.37 4.42 2.80
C PRO A 43 15.80 4.80 3.18
N ALA A 44 15.97 5.34 4.38
CA ALA A 44 17.28 5.75 4.87
C ALA A 44 18.19 4.53 5.07
N ALA A 45 19.42 4.61 4.58
CA ALA A 45 20.45 3.64 4.88
C ALA A 45 21.25 4.06 6.12
N SER A 46 21.58 3.07 6.96
CA SER A 46 22.55 3.25 8.04
C SER A 46 23.91 3.69 7.48
N PRO A 47 24.53 4.76 8.02
CA PRO A 47 25.89 5.14 7.63
C PRO A 47 26.87 4.00 7.90
N VAL A 48 27.91 3.89 7.06
CA VAL A 48 28.93 2.85 7.21
C VAL A 48 30.26 3.53 7.55
N LEU A 49 30.84 3.17 8.69
CA LEU A 49 32.20 3.55 9.03
C LEU A 49 33.17 2.66 8.26
N LEU A 50 34.01 3.28 7.44
CA LEU A 50 35.03 2.59 6.65
C LEU A 50 36.41 2.76 7.30
N ASP A 51 37.29 1.80 7.06
CA ASP A 51 38.70 1.89 7.44
C ASP A 51 39.51 2.75 6.44
N ARG A 52 40.84 2.79 6.61
CA ARG A 52 41.74 3.56 5.73
C ARG A 52 41.84 3.01 4.29
N HIS A 53 41.44 1.76 4.08
CA HIS A 53 41.45 1.07 2.80
C HIS A 53 40.08 1.08 2.12
N GLY A 54 39.04 1.59 2.81
CA GLY A 54 37.66 1.64 2.33
C GLY A 54 36.83 0.43 2.74
N ASP A 55 37.37 -0.47 3.56
CA ASP A 55 36.66 -1.65 4.03
C ASP A 55 35.70 -1.29 5.17
N PRO A 56 34.47 -1.84 5.17
CA PRO A 56 33.48 -1.53 6.19
C PRO A 56 33.88 -2.09 7.56
N ILE A 57 33.97 -1.22 8.57
CA ILE A 57 34.20 -1.59 9.98
C ILE A 57 32.86 -1.82 10.68
N LEU A 58 31.93 -0.88 10.57
CA LEU A 58 30.64 -0.97 11.28
C LEU A 58 29.54 -0.14 10.62
N HIS A 59 28.29 -0.63 10.68
CA HIS A 59 27.10 0.13 10.31
C HIS A 59 26.58 0.91 11.52
N LEU A 60 26.50 2.23 11.43
CA LEU A 60 25.99 3.09 12.49
C LEU A 60 24.46 3.03 12.54
N THR A 61 23.89 3.34 13.70
CA THR A 61 22.44 3.42 13.86
C THR A 61 21.89 4.71 13.26
N LEU A 62 20.65 4.65 12.80
CA LEU A 62 19.85 5.82 12.48
C LEU A 62 19.47 6.58 13.77
N PRO A 63 18.93 7.82 13.68
CA PRO A 63 18.56 8.62 14.85
C PRO A 63 17.57 7.96 15.81
N ASP A 64 16.79 6.99 15.32
CA ASP A 64 15.84 6.19 16.10
C ASP A 64 16.47 4.93 16.71
N SER A 65 17.80 4.82 16.69
CA SER A 65 18.56 3.64 17.14
C SER A 65 18.34 2.37 16.30
N SER A 66 17.60 2.45 15.19
CA SER A 66 17.46 1.33 14.26
C SER A 66 18.70 1.17 13.37
N ARG A 67 18.80 0.02 12.72
CA ARG A 67 19.73 -0.19 11.60
C ARG A 67 18.92 -0.58 10.37
N ALA A 68 19.25 0.03 9.24
CA ALA A 68 18.57 -0.23 7.99
C ALA A 68 19.57 -0.34 6.84
N ALA A 69 19.36 -1.35 6.00
CA ALA A 69 20.04 -1.51 4.72
C ALA A 69 18.95 -1.72 3.66
N PRO A 70 18.61 -0.69 2.88
CA PRO A 70 17.69 -0.83 1.77
C PRO A 70 18.19 -1.87 0.77
N VAL A 71 17.33 -2.82 0.42
CA VAL A 71 17.61 -3.86 -0.58
C VAL A 71 16.48 -3.84 -1.61
N PRO A 72 16.78 -3.78 -2.91
CA PRO A 72 15.75 -3.82 -3.94
C PRO A 72 15.09 -5.20 -3.96
N LEU A 73 13.80 -5.26 -4.34
CA LEU A 73 13.00 -6.48 -4.23
C LEU A 73 13.60 -7.65 -5.03
N GLU A 74 14.27 -7.37 -6.14
CA GLU A 74 14.87 -8.38 -7.02
C GLU A 74 16.07 -9.09 -6.37
N GLN A 75 16.65 -8.51 -5.32
CA GLN A 75 17.74 -9.12 -4.55
C GLN A 75 17.22 -9.94 -3.36
N ILE A 76 15.92 -9.88 -3.05
CA ILE A 76 15.32 -10.63 -1.95
C ILE A 76 15.03 -12.07 -2.42
N PRO A 77 15.47 -13.12 -1.69
CA PRO A 77 15.15 -14.49 -2.03
C PRO A 77 13.65 -14.73 -2.12
N VAL A 78 13.21 -15.46 -3.15
CA VAL A 78 11.79 -15.76 -3.38
C VAL A 78 11.15 -16.45 -2.16
N ASP A 79 11.89 -17.34 -1.50
CA ASP A 79 11.42 -18.02 -0.29
C ASP A 79 11.21 -17.05 0.87
N LEU A 80 12.03 -16.00 1.00
CA LEU A 80 11.85 -15.00 2.05
C LEU A 80 10.59 -14.17 1.79
N ILE A 81 10.36 -13.77 0.53
CA ILE A 81 9.12 -13.07 0.12
C ILE A 81 7.90 -13.95 0.45
N ALA A 82 7.94 -15.22 0.05
CA ALA A 82 6.84 -16.16 0.29
C ALA A 82 6.58 -16.37 1.79
N CYS A 83 7.63 -16.51 2.59
CA CYS A 83 7.53 -16.63 4.05
C CYS A 83 6.92 -15.37 4.69
N THR A 84 7.36 -14.17 4.29
CA THR A 84 6.82 -12.91 4.80
C THR A 84 5.34 -12.77 4.47
N ILE A 85 4.93 -13.05 3.23
CA ILE A 85 3.52 -13.01 2.82
C ILE A 85 2.72 -14.08 3.59
N ALA A 86 3.26 -15.28 3.75
CA ALA A 86 2.57 -16.33 4.49
C ALA A 86 2.38 -16.01 5.98
N ALA A 87 3.32 -15.28 6.59
CA ALA A 87 3.31 -14.91 8.00
C ALA A 87 2.49 -13.66 8.29
N GLU A 88 2.65 -12.60 7.49
CA GLU A 88 2.03 -11.29 7.73
C GLU A 88 0.65 -11.17 7.07
N ASP A 89 0.57 -11.43 5.76
CA ASP A 89 -0.67 -11.27 5.01
C ASP A 89 -0.78 -12.24 3.81
N LYS A 90 -1.44 -13.37 4.03
CA LYS A 90 -1.65 -14.40 3.00
C LYS A 90 -2.46 -13.91 1.80
N ARG A 91 -3.19 -12.81 1.96
CA ARG A 91 -4.07 -12.23 0.94
C ARG A 91 -3.45 -10.99 0.30
N PHE A 92 -2.17 -10.71 0.55
CA PHE A 92 -1.46 -9.54 0.04
C PHE A 92 -1.72 -9.25 -1.44
N TYR A 93 -1.65 -10.28 -2.30
CA TYR A 93 -1.89 -10.13 -3.75
C TYR A 93 -3.37 -10.16 -4.17
N GLN A 94 -4.29 -10.43 -3.23
CA GLN A 94 -5.73 -10.61 -3.49
C GLN A 94 -6.58 -9.43 -3.02
N HIS A 95 -6.02 -8.50 -2.25
CA HIS A 95 -6.72 -7.29 -1.82
C HIS A 95 -6.11 -6.04 -2.46
N GLY A 96 -6.93 -5.00 -2.64
CA GLY A 96 -6.54 -3.73 -3.26
C GLY A 96 -5.71 -2.79 -2.38
N GLY A 97 -5.38 -3.22 -1.16
CA GLY A 97 -4.88 -2.34 -0.10
C GLY A 97 -6.03 -1.77 0.71
#